data_AF-A0AAD2UHP9-F1
#
_entry.id   AF-A0AAD2UHP9-F1
#
_cell.length_a   1.000
_cell.length_b   1.000
_cell.length_c   1.000
_cell.angle_alpha   90.00
_cell.angle_beta   90.00
_cell.angle_gamma   90.00
#
_symmetry.space_group_name_H-M   'P 1'
#
loop_
_entity.id
_entity.type
_entity.pdbx_description
1 polymer ?
#
loop_
_entity_poly.entity_id
_entity_poly.type
_entity_poly.pdbx_seq_one_letter_code
_entity_poly.pdbx_strand_id
1 'polypeptide(L)'
;MLVSGGLLVKDKTKAAISFMSRNTATATVKATEVGMQWEQGNMKQGMLWEDYVGKSLSADARLPKNFKTFDYYDGATKTATSVKSMDTQTMAKLANPNQVYSSIKGNIDAAAKFKEYALSGRELTSSMISN
;
A
#
# COMPACT_ATOMS: atom_id res chain seq x y z
N MET A 1 18.49 14.53 19.14
CA MET A 1 17.67 15.76 19.22
C MET A 1 16.63 15.69 20.33
N LEU A 2 15.59 14.85 20.28
CA LEU A 2 14.57 14.86 21.36
C LEU A 2 15.07 14.27 22.70
N VAL A 3 15.88 13.21 22.63
CA VAL A 3 16.47 12.56 23.81
C VAL A 3 17.50 13.48 24.46
N SER A 4 18.50 13.91 23.69
CA SER A 4 19.56 14.82 24.13
C SER A 4 19.05 16.21 24.52
N GLY A 5 17.88 16.62 24.02
CA GLY A 5 17.22 17.88 24.36
C GLY A 5 16.22 17.78 25.53
N GLY A 6 16.14 16.64 26.22
CA GLY A 6 15.28 16.45 27.39
C GLY A 6 13.77 16.40 27.11
N LEU A 7 13.33 16.47 25.86
CA LEU A 7 11.91 16.46 25.51
C LEU A 7 11.25 15.09 25.70
N LEU A 8 12.01 14.00 25.65
CA LEU A 8 11.49 12.64 25.83
C LEU A 8 10.94 12.38 27.25
N VAL A 9 11.33 13.17 28.25
CA VAL A 9 10.82 13.00 29.63
C VAL A 9 9.36 13.44 29.76
N LYS A 10 8.86 14.25 28.82
CA LYS A 10 7.48 14.74 28.80
C LYS A 10 6.54 13.61 28.41
N ASP A 11 5.50 13.38 29.21
CA ASP A 11 4.53 12.31 28.95
C ASP A 11 3.83 12.48 27.60
N LYS A 12 3.61 13.72 27.15
CA LYS A 12 3.09 14.00 25.80
C LYS A 12 4.00 13.44 24.69
N THR A 13 5.31 13.55 24.85
CA THR A 13 6.27 13.02 23.86
C THR A 13 6.29 11.50 23.87
N LYS A 14 6.25 10.88 25.05
CA LYS A 14 6.12 9.41 25.19
C LYS A 14 4.81 8.90 24.58
N ALA A 15 3.70 9.58 24.86
CA ALA A 15 2.39 9.26 24.33
C ALA A 15 2.34 9.41 22.80
N ALA A 16 2.95 10.45 22.23
CA ALA A 16 3.04 10.63 20.78
C ALA A 16 3.82 9.49 20.12
N ILE A 17 4.96 9.07 20.70
CA ILE A 17 5.74 7.94 20.17
C ILE A 17 4.93 6.65 20.25
N SER A 18 4.35 6.34 21.42
CA SER A 18 3.52 5.14 21.60
C SER A 18 2.33 5.12 20.65
N PHE A 19 1.66 6.26 20.46
CA PHE A 19 0.57 6.40 19.51
C PHE A 19 1.04 6.08 18.08
N MET A 20 2.17 6.62 17.63
CA MET A 20 2.71 6.35 16.28
C MET A 20 3.24 4.92 16.11
N SER A 21 3.53 4.19 17.19
CA SER A 21 4.00 2.80 17.16
C SER A 21 2.91 1.74 17.32
N ARG A 22 1.65 2.14 17.55
CA ARG A 22 0.54 1.19 17.72
C ARG A 22 0.25 0.42 16.42
N ASN A 23 -0.32 -0.77 16.54
CA ASN A 23 -0.87 -1.47 15.38
C ASN A 23 -2.12 -0.74 14.86
N THR A 24 -2.10 -0.32 13.60
CA THR A 24 -3.21 0.38 12.93
C THR A 24 -3.77 -0.42 11.75
N ALA A 25 -3.57 -1.75 11.72
CA ALA A 25 -4.13 -2.59 10.67
C ALA A 25 -5.67 -2.61 10.75
N THR A 26 -6.34 -2.31 9.64
CA THR A 26 -7.80 -2.32 9.55
C THR A 26 -8.39 -3.72 9.67
N ALA A 27 -7.63 -4.75 9.25
CA ALA A 27 -8.04 -6.14 9.32
C ALA A 27 -6.83 -7.07 9.49
N THR A 28 -7.09 -8.28 9.98
CA THR A 28 -6.12 -9.40 9.97
C THR A 28 -6.76 -10.55 9.21
N VAL A 29 -6.08 -11.05 8.18
CA VAL A 29 -6.56 -12.14 7.31
C VAL A 29 -5.51 -13.23 7.31
N LYS A 30 -5.93 -14.51 7.33
CA LYS A 30 -4.96 -15.61 7.26
C LYS A 30 -4.42 -15.74 5.84
N ALA A 31 -3.10 -15.84 5.71
CA ALA A 31 -2.46 -16.03 4.40
C ALA A 31 -2.99 -17.28 3.66
N THR A 32 -3.35 -18.34 4.39
CA THR A 32 -3.96 -19.56 3.81
C THR A 32 -5.34 -19.34 3.21
N GLU A 33 -6.13 -18.39 3.74
CA GLU A 33 -7.46 -18.03 3.19
C GLU A 33 -7.30 -17.22 1.89
N VAL A 34 -6.21 -16.47 1.77
CA VAL A 34 -5.81 -15.73 0.56
C VAL A 34 -5.14 -16.65 -0.47
N GLY A 35 -4.53 -17.76 -0.03
CA GLY A 35 -3.61 -18.59 -0.82
C GLY A 35 -2.18 -18.01 -0.92
N MET A 36 -1.91 -16.94 -0.18
CA MET A 36 -0.68 -16.14 -0.24
C MET A 36 0.45 -16.78 0.59
N GLN A 37 1.69 -16.57 0.15
CA GLN A 37 2.92 -16.92 0.89
C GLN A 37 3.89 -15.75 0.86
N TRP A 38 4.48 -15.43 2.01
CA TRP A 38 5.61 -14.48 2.13
C TRP A 38 6.91 -15.14 1.67
N GLU A 39 7.92 -14.35 1.27
CA GLU A 39 9.25 -14.79 0.80
C GLU A 39 9.29 -15.75 -0.42
N GLN A 40 8.14 -16.14 -0.99
CA GLN A 40 8.05 -17.13 -2.07
C GLN A 40 7.91 -16.52 -3.47
N GLY A 41 8.29 -15.25 -3.62
CA GLY A 41 8.26 -14.51 -4.89
C GLY A 41 6.89 -13.90 -5.22
N ASN A 42 6.88 -12.99 -6.20
CA ASN A 42 5.70 -12.14 -6.48
C ASN A 42 4.44 -12.93 -6.89
N MET A 43 4.59 -14.06 -7.59
CA MET A 43 3.47 -14.89 -8.03
C MET A 43 2.68 -15.49 -6.86
N LYS A 44 3.37 -15.84 -5.77
CA LYS A 44 2.75 -16.39 -4.55
C LYS A 44 2.41 -15.32 -3.51
N GLN A 45 2.80 -14.07 -3.75
CA GLN A 45 2.64 -12.96 -2.82
C GLN A 45 1.74 -11.87 -3.43
N GLY A 46 2.32 -10.99 -4.25
CA GLY A 46 1.66 -9.79 -4.76
C GLY A 46 0.46 -10.10 -5.64
N MET A 47 0.56 -11.08 -6.54
CA MET A 47 -0.55 -11.44 -7.44
C MET A 47 -1.76 -11.97 -6.68
N LEU A 48 -1.55 -12.88 -5.72
CA LEU A 48 -2.65 -13.45 -4.93
C LEU A 48 -3.27 -12.41 -3.98
N TRP A 49 -2.46 -11.48 -3.47
CA TRP A 49 -2.96 -10.35 -2.70
C TRP A 49 -3.83 -9.41 -3.56
N GLU A 50 -3.37 -9.08 -4.78
CA GLU A 50 -4.13 -8.28 -5.74
C GLU A 50 -5.47 -8.95 -6.09
N ASP A 51 -5.46 -10.25 -6.35
CA ASP A 51 -6.67 -11.03 -6.64
C ASP A 51 -7.65 -11.06 -5.45
N TYR A 52 -7.13 -11.19 -4.22
CA TYR A 52 -7.97 -11.18 -3.02
C TYR A 52 -8.64 -9.85 -2.78
N VAL A 53 -7.92 -8.73 -2.94
CA VAL A 53 -8.52 -7.38 -2.86
C VAL A 53 -9.60 -7.22 -3.93
N GLY A 54 -9.36 -7.67 -5.16
CA GLY A 54 -10.32 -7.58 -6.26
C GLY A 54 -11.65 -8.27 -6.01
N LYS A 55 -11.71 -9.31 -5.17
CA LYS A 55 -12.97 -9.99 -4.78
C LYS A 55 -13.92 -9.08 -3.98
N SER A 56 -13.39 -8.00 -3.39
CA SER A 56 -14.17 -7.03 -2.61
C SER A 56 -14.53 -5.75 -3.38
N LEU A 57 -14.08 -5.63 -4.64
CA LEU A 57 -14.32 -4.48 -5.51
C LEU A 57 -15.35 -4.83 -6.61
N SER A 58 -15.79 -3.83 -7.37
CA SER A 58 -16.70 -4.07 -8.49
C SER A 58 -16.02 -4.93 -9.56
N ALA A 59 -16.81 -5.79 -10.24
CA ALA A 59 -16.29 -6.75 -11.21
C ALA A 59 -15.62 -6.08 -12.43
N ASP A 60 -15.99 -4.85 -12.76
CA ASP A 60 -15.45 -4.05 -13.85
C ASP A 60 -14.28 -3.14 -13.44
N ALA A 61 -13.93 -3.10 -12.14
CA ALA A 61 -12.90 -2.21 -11.63
C ALA A 61 -11.49 -2.57 -12.09
N ARG A 62 -11.22 -3.86 -12.35
CA ARG A 62 -9.83 -4.31 -12.58
C ARG A 62 -9.24 -3.71 -13.85
N LEU A 63 -8.10 -3.05 -13.73
CA LEU A 63 -7.38 -2.44 -14.84
C LEU A 63 -6.58 -3.50 -15.62
N PRO A 64 -6.25 -3.24 -16.90
CA PRO A 64 -5.43 -4.15 -17.68
C PRO A 64 -4.11 -4.48 -16.99
N LYS A 65 -3.61 -5.70 -17.19
CA LYS A 65 -2.28 -6.07 -16.69
C LYS A 65 -1.23 -5.08 -17.20
N ASN A 66 -0.32 -4.66 -16.31
CA ASN A 66 0.70 -3.62 -16.55
C ASN A 66 0.15 -2.20 -16.71
N PHE A 67 -1.12 -1.95 -16.36
CA PHE A 67 -1.60 -0.58 -16.21
C PHE A 67 -0.77 0.14 -15.15
N LYS A 68 -0.36 1.38 -15.45
CA LYS A 68 0.59 2.10 -14.61
C LYS A 68 -0.09 2.57 -13.33
N THR A 69 0.63 2.47 -12.20
CA THR A 69 0.28 3.01 -10.87
C THR A 69 -0.89 2.31 -10.17
N PHE A 70 -2.02 2.16 -10.84
CA PHE A 70 -3.26 1.62 -10.28
C PHE A 70 -3.59 0.25 -10.87
N ASP A 71 -4.19 -0.60 -10.03
CA ASP A 71 -4.59 -1.97 -10.39
C ASP A 71 -6.11 -2.07 -10.55
N TYR A 72 -6.86 -1.20 -9.86
CA TYR A 72 -8.31 -1.11 -9.94
C TYR A 72 -8.78 0.35 -10.06
N TYR A 73 -9.88 0.58 -10.76
CA TYR A 73 -10.60 1.85 -10.81
C TYR A 73 -12.11 1.59 -10.80
N ASP A 74 -12.78 2.06 -9.75
CA ASP A 74 -14.24 2.06 -9.67
C ASP A 74 -14.78 3.41 -10.16
N GLY A 75 -15.47 3.39 -11.30
CA GLY A 75 -16.04 4.59 -11.91
C GLY A 75 -17.25 5.16 -11.14
N ALA A 76 -17.94 4.37 -10.33
CA ALA A 76 -19.10 4.81 -9.57
C ALA A 76 -18.68 5.72 -8.40
N THR A 77 -17.62 5.35 -7.69
CA THR A 77 -17.06 6.13 -6.57
C THR A 77 -15.88 7.01 -6.98
N LYS A 78 -15.44 6.92 -8.25
CA LYS A 78 -14.25 7.58 -8.78
C LYS A 78 -13.00 7.26 -7.96
N THR A 79 -12.86 6.00 -7.54
CA THR A 79 -11.77 5.54 -6.66
C THR A 79 -10.74 4.75 -7.45
N ALA A 80 -9.48 5.22 -7.47
CA ALA A 80 -8.36 4.51 -8.08
C ALA A 80 -7.51 3.82 -7.00
N THR A 81 -7.42 2.49 -7.06
CA THR A 81 -6.77 1.68 -6.04
C THR A 81 -5.46 1.08 -6.57
N SER A 82 -4.36 1.34 -5.84
CA SER A 82 -3.06 0.70 -6.04
C SER A 82 -2.87 -0.35 -4.95
N VAL A 83 -2.75 -1.61 -5.35
CA VAL A 83 -2.58 -2.76 -4.44
C VAL A 83 -1.10 -3.07 -4.31
N LYS A 84 -0.62 -3.11 -3.06
CA LYS A 84 0.78 -3.35 -2.75
C LYS A 84 0.89 -4.38 -1.63
N SER A 85 1.92 -5.21 -1.71
CA SER A 85 2.34 -6.10 -0.62
C SER A 85 3.81 -5.83 -0.29
N MET A 86 4.21 -6.01 0.97
CA MET A 86 5.58 -5.83 1.40
C MET A 86 5.92 -6.82 2.50
N ASP A 87 6.99 -7.57 2.28
CA ASP A 87 7.56 -8.43 3.30
C ASP A 87 8.52 -7.63 4.19
N THR A 88 8.12 -7.44 5.44
CA THR A 88 8.90 -6.70 6.43
C THR A 88 9.88 -7.57 7.21
N GLN A 89 9.86 -8.90 7.02
CA GLN A 89 10.72 -9.85 7.73
C GLN A 89 12.04 -10.14 7.00
N THR A 90 12.20 -9.64 5.77
CA THR A 90 13.47 -9.74 5.05
C THR A 90 14.61 -9.06 5.85
N MET A 91 15.81 -9.63 5.78
CA MET A 91 17.00 -9.06 6.43
C MET A 91 17.20 -7.58 6.09
N ALA A 92 16.94 -7.20 4.84
CA ALA A 92 17.08 -5.82 4.39
C ALA A 92 16.09 -4.88 5.10
N LYS A 93 14.83 -5.29 5.32
CA LYS A 93 13.83 -4.46 6.00
C LYS A 93 14.03 -4.43 7.52
N LEU A 94 14.54 -5.51 8.11
CA LEU A 94 14.85 -5.59 9.55
C LEU A 94 16.09 -4.77 9.92
N ALA A 95 17.15 -4.83 9.11
CA ALA A 95 18.43 -4.21 9.46
C ALA A 95 18.56 -2.74 9.06
N ASN A 96 17.77 -2.25 8.11
CA ASN A 96 17.92 -0.91 7.55
C ASN A 96 16.73 -0.01 7.90
N PRO A 97 16.90 0.96 8.81
CA PRO A 97 15.87 1.95 9.12
C PRO A 97 15.36 2.68 7.87
N ASN A 98 14.12 3.17 7.94
CA ASN A 98 13.42 3.91 6.88
C ASN A 98 13.15 3.16 5.56
N GLN A 99 13.61 1.92 5.38
CA GLN A 99 13.34 1.14 4.17
C GLN A 99 11.84 0.86 3.94
N VAL A 100 11.08 0.56 5.01
CA VAL A 100 9.63 0.36 4.93
C VAL A 100 8.93 1.67 4.57
N TYR A 101 9.27 2.75 5.29
CA TYR A 101 8.76 4.09 5.06
C TYR A 101 8.98 4.56 3.61
N SER A 102 10.22 4.51 3.11
CA SER A 102 10.55 5.00 1.78
C SER A 102 9.87 4.18 0.68
N SER A 103 9.72 2.86 0.85
CA SER A 103 8.98 2.03 -0.10
C SER A 103 7.50 2.41 -0.16
N ILE A 104 6.84 2.64 0.99
CA ILE A 104 5.44 3.10 1.03
C ILE A 104 5.33 4.52 0.46
N LYS A 105 6.24 5.43 0.83
CA LYS A 105 6.28 6.80 0.30
C LYS A 105 6.38 6.81 -1.23
N GLY A 106 7.22 5.95 -1.81
CA GLY A 106 7.33 5.83 -3.28
C GLY A 106 6.00 5.45 -3.93
N ASN A 107 5.23 4.55 -3.31
CA ASN A 107 3.90 4.18 -3.79
C ASN A 107 2.90 5.34 -3.69
N ILE A 108 2.91 6.07 -2.56
CA ILE A 108 2.05 7.25 -2.34
C ILE A 108 2.38 8.35 -3.36
N ASP A 109 3.67 8.66 -3.53
CA ASP A 109 4.13 9.66 -4.49
C ASP A 109 3.71 9.28 -5.92
N ALA A 110 3.77 7.99 -6.29
CA ALA A 110 3.37 7.52 -7.62
C ALA A 110 1.86 7.66 -7.86
N ALA A 111 1.04 7.37 -6.85
CA ALA A 111 -0.40 7.57 -6.91
C ALA A 111 -0.77 9.05 -7.01
N ALA A 112 -0.21 9.89 -6.13
CA ALA A 112 -0.50 11.32 -6.08
C ALA A 112 -0.01 12.08 -7.34
N LYS A 113 1.04 11.59 -7.99
CA LYS A 113 1.58 12.19 -9.24
C LYS A 113 0.95 11.63 -10.50
N PHE A 114 0.02 10.68 -10.40
CA PHE A 114 -0.68 10.17 -11.57
C PHE A 114 -1.45 11.29 -12.26
N LYS A 115 -1.37 11.33 -13.60
CA LYS A 115 -2.07 12.32 -14.43
C LYS A 115 -2.94 11.64 -15.46
N GLU A 116 -2.38 10.68 -16.17
CA GLU A 116 -2.99 10.05 -17.32
C GLU A 116 -2.24 8.75 -17.63
N TYR A 117 -2.97 7.72 -18.02
CA TYR A 117 -2.41 6.54 -18.67
C TYR A 117 -3.46 5.86 -19.54
N ALA A 118 -3.05 5.42 -20.73
CA ALA A 118 -3.88 4.66 -21.65
C ALA A 118 -3.17 3.35 -22.02
N LEU A 119 -3.88 2.22 -21.90
CA LEU A 119 -3.36 0.89 -22.21
C LEU A 119 -4.49 -0.03 -22.67
N SER A 120 -4.25 -0.80 -23.74
CA SER A 120 -5.20 -1.80 -24.26
C SER A 120 -6.62 -1.25 -24.49
N GLY A 121 -6.73 -0.01 -24.97
CA GLY A 121 -8.02 0.66 -25.22
C GLY A 121 -8.72 1.18 -23.96
N ARG A 122 -8.10 1.11 -22.78
CA ARG A 122 -8.60 1.70 -21.53
C ARG A 122 -7.77 2.91 -21.15
N GLU A 123 -8.41 4.05 -20.97
CA GLU A 123 -7.80 5.30 -20.54
C GLU A 123 -8.30 5.70 -19.16
N LEU A 124 -7.40 6.17 -18.30
CA LEU A 124 -7.72 6.78 -17.02
C LEU A 124 -6.94 8.09 -16.89
N THR A 125 -7.65 9.18 -16.58
CA THR A 125 -7.07 10.49 -16.30
C THR A 125 -7.37 10.91 -14.86
N SER A 126 -6.54 11.78 -14.29
CA SER A 126 -6.69 12.22 -12.90
C SER A 126 -7.99 12.99 -12.65
N SER A 127 -8.61 13.59 -13.67
CA SER A 127 -9.92 14.24 -13.56
C SER A 127 -11.07 13.25 -13.31
N MET A 128 -10.85 11.97 -13.62
CA MET A 128 -11.79 10.87 -13.34
C MET A 128 -11.62 10.30 -11.93
N ILE A 129 -10.58 10.70 -11.20
CA ILE A 129 -10.22 10.18 -9.88
C ILE A 129 -10.58 11.23 -8.83
N SER A 130 -11.40 10.85 -7.86
CA SER A 130 -11.71 11.65 -6.67
C SER A 130 -11.11 11.08 -5.39
N ASN A 131 -10.74 9.80 -5.41
CA ASN A 131 -10.14 9.07 -4.29
C ASN A 131 -8.99 8.18 -4.74
#